data_AF-A0AAN8I779-F1
#
_entry.id   AF-A0AAN8I779-F1
#
_cell.length_a   1.000
_cell.length_b   1.000
_cell.length_c   1.000
_cell.angle_alpha   90.00
_cell.angle_beta   90.00
_cell.angle_gamma   90.00
#
_symmetry.space_group_name_H-M   'P 1'
#
loop_
_entity.id
_entity.type
_entity.pdbx_description
1 polymer ?
#
loop_
_entity_poly.entity_id
_entity_poly.type
_entity_poly.pdbx_seq_one_letter_code
_entity_poly.pdbx_strand_id
1 'polypeptide(L)'
;MAQKTLYVLYNADGTVMGKLKYGYRKLASKDCDSACAACDITHGGLSLSETPKWVESKKEIEGQGLKVVQWHRDEISPNLKDFVNSSGLRYPAVVLDSGSDSFTTVMTSADLNACGGDPKALVNELYKKDVLTGKKTEASL
;
A
#
# COMPACT_ATOMS: atom_id res chain seq x y z
N MET A 1 -3.64 11.39 22.22
CA MET A 1 -3.88 11.57 20.77
C MET A 1 -3.87 10.19 20.15
N ALA A 2 -4.90 9.80 19.40
CA ALA A 2 -4.89 8.52 18.71
C ALA A 2 -3.75 8.51 17.68
N GLN A 3 -3.03 7.38 17.57
CA GLN A 3 -1.98 7.22 16.56
C GLN A 3 -2.62 7.14 15.17
N LYS A 4 -2.16 7.98 14.24
CA LYS A 4 -2.60 7.90 12.84
C LYS A 4 -2.00 6.66 12.17
N THR A 5 -2.79 5.96 11.36
CA THR A 5 -2.35 4.74 10.67
C THR A 5 -2.51 4.89 9.17
N LEU A 6 -1.46 4.60 8.41
CA LEU A 6 -1.48 4.52 6.96
C LEU A 6 -1.59 3.04 6.55
N TYR A 7 -2.75 2.65 6.03
CA TYR A 7 -3.01 1.32 5.52
C TYR A 7 -2.64 1.22 4.05
N VAL A 8 -1.71 0.32 3.73
CA VAL A 8 -1.38 -0.10 2.37
C VAL A 8 -2.14 -1.39 2.08
N LEU A 9 -3.16 -1.28 1.23
CA LEU A 9 -4.09 -2.36 0.94
C LEU A 9 -3.74 -3.05 -0.37
N TYR A 10 -3.45 -4.35 -0.31
CA TYR A 10 -3.11 -5.16 -1.48
C TYR A 10 -4.36 -5.65 -2.22
N ASN A 11 -4.25 -5.82 -3.54
CA ASN A 11 -5.21 -6.59 -4.34
C ASN A 11 -4.85 -8.09 -4.36
N ALA A 12 -4.70 -8.68 -3.18
CA ALA A 12 -4.42 -10.10 -3.00
C ALA A 12 -4.99 -10.57 -1.67
N ASP A 13 -5.17 -11.88 -1.53
CA ASP A 13 -5.56 -12.51 -0.26
C ASP A 13 -4.29 -13.12 0.37
N GLY A 14 -4.07 -12.91 1.67
CA GLY A 14 -2.85 -13.37 2.35
C GLY A 14 -2.74 -14.90 2.33
N THR A 15 -3.89 -15.57 2.35
CA THR A 15 -4.03 -17.03 2.17
C THR A 15 -3.59 -17.55 0.80
N VAL A 16 -3.63 -16.72 -0.24
CA VAL A 16 -3.21 -17.05 -1.61
C VAL A 16 -1.70 -16.88 -1.78
N MET A 17 -1.10 -15.90 -1.09
CA MET A 17 0.33 -15.64 -1.12
C MET A 17 1.17 -16.79 -0.50
N GLY A 18 0.66 -17.45 0.54
CA GLY A 18 1.29 -18.64 1.13
C GLY A 18 1.22 -19.91 0.27
N LYS A 19 0.32 -19.97 -0.73
CA LYS A 19 0.11 -21.15 -1.60
C LYS A 19 0.75 -21.01 -2.98
N LEU A 20 1.22 -19.82 -3.37
CA LEU A 20 1.82 -19.58 -4.68
C LEU A 20 3.33 -19.32 -4.58
N LYS A 21 4.11 -20.41 -4.46
CA LYS A 21 5.38 -20.47 -5.19
C LYS A 21 5.01 -20.32 -6.66
N TYR A 22 5.21 -19.13 -7.21
CA TYR A 22 4.64 -18.63 -8.46
C TYR A 22 5.22 -19.32 -9.72
N GLY A 23 5.10 -20.65 -9.83
CA GLY A 23 5.34 -21.43 -11.05
C GLY A 23 4.21 -21.31 -12.08
N TYR A 24 3.22 -20.44 -11.85
CA TYR A 24 2.00 -20.35 -12.67
C TYR A 24 1.81 -19.01 -13.38
N ARG A 25 2.88 -18.22 -13.56
CA ARG A 25 2.83 -16.89 -14.18
C ARG A 25 2.61 -16.89 -15.71
N LYS A 26 2.26 -18.03 -16.34
CA LYS A 26 2.15 -18.12 -17.81
C LYS A 26 0.92 -18.85 -18.38
N LEU A 27 0.04 -19.47 -17.57
CA LEU A 27 -0.99 -20.38 -18.13
C LEU A 27 -2.43 -20.21 -17.66
N ALA A 28 -2.75 -19.31 -16.72
CA ALA A 28 -4.13 -19.19 -16.23
C ALA A 28 -4.70 -17.79 -16.50
N SER A 29 -5.41 -17.73 -17.64
CA SER A 29 -6.58 -16.88 -17.89
C SER A 29 -6.37 -15.38 -18.08
N LYS A 30 -6.97 -14.88 -19.16
CA LYS A 30 -7.02 -13.47 -19.59
C LYS A 30 -7.91 -12.57 -18.68
N ASP A 31 -8.30 -13.07 -17.51
CA ASP A 31 -9.24 -12.43 -16.57
C ASP A 31 -8.63 -12.23 -15.17
N CYS A 32 -7.33 -12.45 -14.98
CA CYS A 32 -6.62 -12.07 -13.76
C CYS A 32 -6.18 -10.61 -13.89
N ASP A 33 -7.12 -9.71 -13.62
CA ASP A 33 -6.93 -8.27 -13.77
C ASP A 33 -5.80 -7.76 -12.85
N SER A 34 -4.73 -7.28 -13.49
CA SER A 34 -3.63 -6.45 -12.99
C SER A 34 -2.65 -7.03 -11.96
N ALA A 35 -1.35 -6.88 -12.25
CA ALA A 35 -0.31 -6.91 -11.22
C ALA A 35 -0.68 -5.93 -10.09
N CYS A 36 -0.56 -6.37 -8.84
CA CYS A 36 -0.87 -5.52 -7.70
C CYS A 36 0.25 -4.48 -7.52
N ALA A 37 0.01 -3.24 -7.93
CA ALA A 37 0.99 -2.15 -7.84
C ALA A 37 1.53 -1.94 -6.41
N ALA A 38 0.70 -2.13 -5.37
CA ALA A 38 1.18 -2.07 -3.99
C ALA A 38 2.17 -3.22 -3.67
N CYS A 39 1.96 -4.43 -4.18
CA CYS A 39 2.95 -5.51 -4.03
C CYS A 39 4.24 -5.21 -4.80
N ASP A 40 4.16 -4.59 -5.98
CA ASP A 40 5.34 -4.18 -6.74
C ASP A 40 6.16 -3.14 -5.96
N ILE A 41 5.49 -2.16 -5.33
CA ILE A 41 6.12 -1.15 -4.48
C ILE A 41 6.76 -1.80 -3.24
N THR A 42 6.06 -2.66 -2.52
CA THR A 42 6.54 -3.17 -1.22
C THR A 42 7.51 -4.34 -1.34
N HIS A 43 7.34 -5.20 -2.35
CA HIS A 43 8.08 -6.46 -2.52
C HIS A 43 8.91 -6.56 -3.81
N GLY A 44 8.79 -5.60 -4.74
CA GLY A 44 9.49 -5.69 -6.03
C GLY A 44 8.97 -6.83 -6.92
N GLY A 45 7.70 -7.21 -6.75
CA GLY A 45 7.00 -8.17 -7.60
C GLY A 45 6.83 -9.56 -6.98
N LEU A 46 7.83 -10.45 -7.13
CA LEU A 46 7.71 -11.89 -6.82
C LEU A 46 8.13 -12.30 -5.40
N SER A 47 8.68 -11.36 -4.63
CA SER A 47 9.16 -11.63 -3.27
C SER A 47 8.01 -11.65 -2.27
N LEU A 48 8.19 -12.42 -1.19
CA LEU A 48 7.35 -12.34 0.02
C LEU A 48 7.90 -11.35 1.05
N SER A 49 9.17 -10.99 0.90
CA SER A 49 9.87 -10.08 1.80
C SER A 49 9.78 -8.66 1.29
N GLU A 50 9.63 -7.70 2.20
CA GLU A 50 9.75 -6.28 1.92
C GLU A 50 11.12 -5.97 1.28
N THR A 51 11.17 -5.10 0.28
CA THR A 51 12.43 -4.65 -0.30
C THR A 51 13.15 -3.70 0.68
N PRO A 52 14.50 -3.60 0.66
CA PRO A 52 15.22 -2.62 1.47
C PRO A 52 14.74 -1.18 1.23
N LYS A 53 14.46 -0.82 -0.04
CA LYS A 53 13.93 0.51 -0.41
C LYS A 53 12.56 0.78 0.20
N TRP A 54 11.71 -0.23 0.26
CA TRP A 54 10.41 -0.13 0.94
C TRP A 54 10.60 0.02 2.44
N VAL A 55 11.47 -0.77 3.07
CA VAL A 55 11.77 -0.65 4.51
C VAL A 55 12.26 0.75 4.87
N GLU A 56 13.13 1.35 4.06
CA GLU A 56 13.59 2.73 4.25
C GLU A 56 12.46 3.76 4.10
N SER A 57 11.64 3.61 3.06
CA SER A 57 10.50 4.51 2.80
C SER A 57 9.43 4.40 3.88
N LYS A 58 9.18 3.19 4.39
CA LYS A 58 8.30 2.92 5.52
C LYS A 58 8.81 3.60 6.78
N LYS A 59 10.11 3.50 7.09
CA LYS A 59 10.72 4.21 8.22
C LYS A 59 10.60 5.72 8.08
N GLU A 60 10.72 6.27 6.87
CA GLU A 60 10.52 7.70 6.62
C GLU A 60 9.07 8.13 6.93
N ILE A 61 8.08 7.36 6.47
CA ILE A 61 6.67 7.59 6.79
C ILE A 61 6.42 7.50 8.30
N GLU A 62 6.98 6.47 8.95
CA GLU A 62 6.80 6.25 10.39
C GLU A 62 7.49 7.32 11.24
N GLY A 63 8.61 7.87 10.75
CA GLY A 63 9.29 9.02 11.34
C GLY A 63 8.45 10.30 11.37
N GLN A 64 7.39 10.39 10.56
CA GLN A 64 6.42 11.49 10.54
C GLN A 64 5.26 11.29 11.54
N GLY A 65 5.32 10.26 12.39
CA GLY A 65 4.31 10.00 13.41
C GLY A 65 3.10 9.20 12.93
N LEU A 66 3.17 8.60 11.73
CA LEU A 66 2.20 7.61 11.26
C LEU A 66 2.67 6.20 11.60
N LYS A 67 1.75 5.26 11.76
CA LYS A 67 2.05 3.81 11.72
C LYS A 67 1.76 3.29 10.33
N VAL A 68 2.66 2.51 9.71
CA VAL A 68 2.37 1.87 8.42
C VAL A 68 1.91 0.43 8.64
N VAL A 69 0.73 0.10 8.15
CA VAL A 69 0.15 -1.25 8.19
C VAL A 69 -0.10 -1.72 6.77
N GLN A 70 0.31 -2.95 6.46
CA GLN A 70 0.06 -3.56 5.16
C GLN A 70 -0.91 -4.71 5.36
N TRP A 71 -1.99 -4.72 4.59
CA TRP A 71 -3.03 -5.74 4.70
C TRP A 71 -3.48 -6.24 3.33
N HIS A 72 -3.71 -7.54 3.27
CA HIS A 72 -4.46 -8.20 2.21
C HIS A 72 -5.96 -7.99 2.38
N ARG A 73 -6.74 -8.26 1.33
CA ARG A 73 -8.19 -8.01 1.32
C ARG A 73 -8.94 -8.80 2.39
N ASP A 74 -8.42 -9.96 2.77
CA ASP A 74 -8.96 -10.85 3.80
C ASP A 74 -8.47 -10.52 5.22
N GLU A 75 -7.52 -9.59 5.36
CA GLU A 75 -6.92 -9.21 6.64
C GLU A 75 -7.47 -7.88 7.21
N ILE A 76 -8.17 -7.09 6.40
CA ILE A 76 -8.67 -5.77 6.84
C ILE A 76 -9.78 -5.88 7.90
N SER A 77 -9.83 -4.91 8.81
CA SER A 77 -10.88 -4.83 9.83
C SER A 77 -12.28 -4.64 9.22
N PRO A 78 -13.36 -5.04 9.92
CA PRO A 78 -14.72 -4.82 9.45
C PRO A 78 -15.02 -3.36 9.10
N ASN A 79 -14.60 -2.41 9.96
CA ASN A 79 -14.85 -0.98 9.76
C ASN A 79 -14.14 -0.46 8.50
N LEU A 80 -12.90 -0.86 8.25
CA LEU A 80 -12.17 -0.48 7.05
C LEU A 80 -12.78 -1.13 5.79
N LYS A 81 -13.29 -2.37 5.91
CA LYS A 81 -13.97 -3.07 4.82
C LYS A 81 -15.26 -2.37 4.43
N ASP A 82 -16.04 -1.94 5.40
CA ASP A 82 -17.27 -1.18 5.17
C ASP A 82 -16.97 0.16 4.50
N PHE A 83 -15.90 0.85 4.92
CA PHE A 83 -15.42 2.06 4.25
C PHE A 83 -15.03 1.80 2.79
N VAL A 84 -14.22 0.77 2.52
CA VAL A 84 -13.80 0.40 1.14
C VAL A 84 -15.03 0.12 0.26
N ASN A 85 -16.00 -0.65 0.77
CA ASN A 85 -17.20 -1.02 0.02
C ASN A 85 -18.11 0.20 -0.24
N SER A 86 -18.38 1.00 0.79
CA SER A 86 -19.29 2.15 0.69
C SER A 86 -18.72 3.32 -0.13
N SER A 87 -17.39 3.49 -0.13
CA SER A 87 -16.70 4.50 -0.95
C SER A 87 -16.51 4.08 -2.42
N GLY A 88 -16.75 2.80 -2.75
CA GLY A 88 -16.44 2.24 -4.08
C GLY A 88 -14.93 2.14 -4.36
N LEU A 89 -14.08 2.23 -3.32
CA LEU A 89 -12.63 2.15 -3.47
C LEU A 89 -12.21 0.78 -4.02
N ARG A 90 -11.34 0.81 -5.04
CA ARG A 90 -10.78 -0.41 -5.65
C ARG A 90 -9.37 -0.65 -5.11
N TYR A 91 -9.04 -1.93 -4.92
CA TYR A 91 -7.69 -2.36 -4.59
C TYR A 91 -6.76 -2.32 -5.82
N PRO A 92 -5.43 -2.19 -5.63
CA PRO A 92 -4.79 -1.79 -4.39
C PRO A 92 -5.08 -0.32 -4.05
N ALA A 93 -4.96 0.06 -2.77
CA ALA A 93 -5.20 1.43 -2.33
C ALA A 93 -4.39 1.77 -1.08
N VAL A 94 -4.25 3.07 -0.79
CA VAL A 94 -3.72 3.58 0.48
C VAL A 94 -4.81 4.38 1.18
N VAL A 95 -5.05 4.04 2.45
CA VAL A 95 -6.07 4.68 3.30
C VAL A 95 -5.39 5.22 4.55
N LEU A 96 -5.69 6.46 4.91
CA LEU A 96 -5.31 7.06 6.18
C LEU A 96 -6.46 6.87 7.18
N ASP A 97 -6.15 6.32 8.34
CA ASP A 97 -6.97 6.46 9.54
C ASP A 97 -6.39 7.59 10.40
N SER A 98 -7.14 8.69 10.51
CA SER A 98 -6.77 9.82 11.36
C SER A 98 -6.99 9.55 12.86
N GLY A 99 -7.50 8.37 13.20
CA GLY A 99 -7.83 7.91 14.53
C GLY A 99 -9.32 7.59 14.65
N SER A 100 -9.65 6.57 15.45
CA SER A 100 -11.03 6.16 15.73
C SER A 100 -11.83 5.80 14.46
N ASP A 101 -11.23 5.03 13.55
CA ASP A 101 -11.84 4.60 12.28
C ASP A 101 -12.25 5.77 11.37
N SER A 102 -11.51 6.89 11.44
CA SER A 102 -11.71 8.06 10.58
C SER A 102 -10.90 7.89 9.30
N PHE A 103 -11.46 7.09 8.39
CA PHE A 103 -10.80 6.69 7.15
C PHE A 103 -10.92 7.75 6.05
N THR A 104 -9.82 7.95 5.31
CA THR A 104 -9.77 8.77 4.09
C THR A 104 -8.88 8.09 3.06
N THR A 105 -9.35 8.03 1.82
CA THR A 105 -8.53 7.53 0.70
C THR A 105 -7.41 8.52 0.40
N VAL A 106 -6.17 8.04 0.42
CA VAL A 106 -4.98 8.84 0.08
C VAL A 106 -4.49 8.53 -1.32
N MET A 107 -4.41 7.25 -1.68
CA MET A 107 -3.99 6.81 -3.01
C MET A 107 -4.93 5.73 -3.52
N THR A 108 -5.41 5.92 -4.75
CA THR A 108 -6.16 4.94 -5.50
C THR A 108 -5.22 3.95 -6.20
N SER A 109 -5.80 2.92 -6.81
CA SER A 109 -5.06 2.01 -7.70
C SER A 109 -4.33 2.76 -8.83
N ALA A 110 -4.92 3.83 -9.37
CA ALA A 110 -4.27 4.64 -10.42
C ALA A 110 -3.04 5.39 -9.89
N ASP A 111 -3.12 5.99 -8.69
CA ASP A 111 -1.98 6.66 -8.05
C ASP A 111 -0.83 5.67 -7.79
N LEU A 112 -1.15 4.45 -7.33
CA LEU A 112 -0.16 3.40 -7.06
C LEU A 112 0.48 2.86 -8.34
N ASN A 113 -0.29 2.67 -9.41
CA ASN A 113 0.27 2.30 -10.72
C ASN A 113 1.22 3.38 -11.24
N ALA A 114 0.89 4.66 -11.06
CA ALA A 114 1.75 5.77 -11.46
C ALA A 114 3.09 5.84 -10.69
N CYS A 115 3.18 5.18 -9.53
CA CYS A 115 4.43 5.03 -8.79
C CYS A 115 5.39 4.01 -9.42
N GLY A 116 4.93 3.18 -10.36
CA GLY A 116 5.80 2.28 -11.15
C GLY A 116 6.61 1.29 -10.33
N GLY A 117 6.11 0.87 -9.17
CA GLY A 117 6.84 -0.01 -8.25
C GLY A 117 7.95 0.66 -7.43
N ASP A 118 8.04 2.00 -7.42
CA ASP A 118 9.03 2.75 -6.65
C ASP A 118 8.47 3.21 -5.28
N PRO A 119 9.00 2.70 -4.14
CA PRO A 119 8.69 3.19 -2.80
C PRO A 119 8.85 4.70 -2.61
N LYS A 120 9.86 5.31 -3.24
CA LYS A 120 10.09 6.75 -3.09
C LYS A 120 9.08 7.57 -3.87
N ALA A 121 8.58 7.08 -5.00
CA ALA A 121 7.46 7.69 -5.70
C ALA A 121 6.19 7.72 -4.84
N LEU A 122 5.90 6.64 -4.10
CA LEU A 122 4.79 6.61 -3.13
C LEU A 122 4.98 7.66 -2.04
N VAL A 123 6.15 7.71 -1.39
CA VAL A 123 6.44 8.72 -0.35
C VAL A 123 6.30 10.15 -0.89
N ASN A 124 6.83 10.39 -2.10
CA ASN A 124 6.71 11.68 -2.77
C ASN A 124 5.25 12.08 -2.99
N GLU A 125 4.38 11.13 -3.32
CA GLU A 125 2.96 11.36 -3.51
C GLU A 125 2.26 11.64 -2.18
N LEU A 126 2.64 10.99 -1.08
CA LEU A 126 2.12 11.31 0.26
C LEU A 126 2.47 12.74 0.70
N TYR A 127 3.65 13.25 0.36
CA TYR A 127 3.99 14.66 0.57
C TYR A 127 3.13 15.59 -0.30
N LYS A 128 2.90 15.26 -1.58
CA LYS A 128 2.08 16.10 -2.47
C LYS A 128 0.61 16.18 -2.02
N LYS A 129 0.12 15.14 -1.35
CA LYS A 129 -1.25 15.06 -0.81
C LYS A 129 -1.33 15.51 0.65
N ASP A 130 -0.30 16.17 1.18
CA ASP A 130 -0.21 16.72 2.54
C ASP A 130 -0.45 15.68 3.67
N VAL A 131 -0.21 14.39 3.39
CA VAL A 131 -0.28 13.32 4.40
C VAL A 131 0.97 13.31 5.28
N LEU A 132 2.12 13.57 4.67
CA LEU A 132 3.39 13.80 5.37
C LEU A 132 3.69 15.29 5.40
N THR A 133 4.22 15.78 6.52
CA THR A 133 4.51 17.21 6.71
C THR A 133 6.03 17.44 6.82
N GLY A 134 6.59 18.42 6.10
CA GLY A 134 8.01 18.78 6.20
C GLY A 134 8.78 18.64 4.89
N LYS A 135 10.09 18.94 4.91
CA LYS A 135 10.96 18.83 3.72
C LYS A 135 11.20 17.36 3.39
N LYS A 136 10.99 16.99 2.11
CA LYS A 136 11.44 15.71 1.56
C LYS A 136 12.88 15.47 1.98
N THR A 137 13.16 14.31 2.57
CA THR A 137 14.54 13.93 2.82
C THR A 137 15.18 13.66 1.46
N GLU A 138 15.88 14.65 0.91
CA GLU A 138 16.71 14.46 -0.28
C GLU A 138 17.77 13.43 0.11
N ALA A 139 17.62 12.21 -0.40
CA ALA A 139 18.66 11.20 -0.30
C ALA A 139 19.92 11.80 -0.92
N SER A 140 20.91 12.08 -0.08
CA SER A 140 22.18 12.64 -0.50
C SER A 140 22.83 11.69 -1.51
N LEU A 141 23.31 12.29 -2.60
CA LEU A 141 24.11 11.68 -3.67
C LEU A 141 25.29 10.87 -3.14
#